data_AF-A0A7Y2UA13-F1
#
_entry.id   AF-A0A7Y2UA13-F1
#
_cell.length_a   1.000
_cell.length_b   1.000
_cell.length_c   1.000
_cell.angle_alpha   90.00
_cell.angle_beta   90.00
_cell.angle_gamma   90.00
#
_symmetry.space_group_name_H-M   'P 1'
#
loop_
_entity.id
_entity.type
_entity.pdbx_description
1 polymer ?
#
loop_
_entity_poly.entity_id
_entity_poly.type
_entity_poly.pdbx_seq_one_letter_code
_entity_poly.pdbx_strand_id
1 'polypeptide(L)'
;PILGNGPEGRKKMRQVCAACHSTDHTDGFFAQADKAVNLYNEGYYKPALTMLNDLKEKGLLRDNPWTDPFQVKYYFLWHHEGRRARMGATHGAPDYAHWHGFFELMQDLYELEKIYKHRIDSGEIED
;
A
#
# COMPACT_ATOMS: atom_id res chain seq x y z
N PRO A 1 -5.60 -16.73 13.93
CA PRO A 1 -6.05 -15.40 14.41
C PRO A 1 -7.53 -15.19 14.07
N ILE A 2 -8.36 -14.84 15.07
CA ILE A 2 -9.74 -14.42 14.81
C ILE A 2 -9.63 -13.05 14.13
N LEU A 3 -9.79 -13.00 12.80
CA LEU A 3 -9.85 -11.74 12.06
C LEU A 3 -11.08 -10.96 12.51
N GLY A 4 -10.98 -9.63 12.55
CA GLY A 4 -12.11 -8.78 12.92
C GLY A 4 -13.26 -8.85 11.91
N ASN A 5 -14.50 -8.65 12.38
CA ASN A 5 -15.67 -8.51 11.50
C ASN A 5 -15.76 -7.06 11.00
N GLY A 6 -15.31 -6.83 9.75
CA GLY A 6 -15.30 -5.52 9.11
C GLY A 6 -16.68 -4.85 9.03
N PRO A 7 -17.74 -5.53 8.54
CA PRO A 7 -19.09 -5.00 8.51
C PRO A 7 -19.61 -4.53 9.87
N GLU A 8 -19.42 -5.31 10.93
CA GLU A 8 -19.81 -4.92 12.29
C GLU A 8 -18.93 -3.78 12.83
N GLY A 9 -17.64 -3.78 12.50
CA GLY A 9 -16.74 -2.66 12.79
C GLY A 9 -17.23 -1.35 12.17
N ARG A 10 -17.66 -1.37 10.90
CA ARG A 10 -18.21 -0.19 10.20
C ARG A 10 -19.46 0.35 10.90
N LYS A 11 -20.37 -0.52 11.34
CA LYS A 11 -21.57 -0.10 12.09
C LYS A 11 -21.18 0.64 13.38
N LYS A 12 -20.23 0.10 14.14
CA LYS A 12 -19.73 0.74 15.37
C LYS A 12 -19.04 2.07 15.11
N MET A 13 -18.20 2.16 14.08
CA MET A 13 -17.55 3.43 13.72
C MET A 13 -18.57 4.51 13.37
N ARG A 14 -19.59 4.18 12.56
CA ARG A 14 -20.67 5.11 12.18
C ARG A 14 -21.42 5.67 13.39
N GLN A 15 -21.67 4.84 14.42
CA GLN A 15 -22.32 5.28 15.65
C GLN A 15 -21.50 6.36 16.38
N VAL A 16 -20.16 6.22 16.41
CA VAL A 16 -19.28 7.22 17.02
C VAL A 16 -19.26 8.51 16.20
N CYS A 17 -19.17 8.41 14.87
CA CYS A 17 -19.18 9.59 13.99
C CYS A 17 -20.47 10.42 14.11
N ALA A 18 -21.61 9.76 14.28
CA ALA A 18 -22.92 10.40 14.41
C ALA A 18 -23.07 11.28 15.66
N ALA A 19 -22.16 11.17 16.64
CA ALA A 19 -22.16 12.06 17.80
C ALA A 19 -21.83 13.52 17.43
N CYS A 20 -21.08 13.74 16.35
CA CYS A 20 -20.56 15.06 15.97
C CYS A 20 -20.79 15.44 14.50
N HIS A 21 -21.06 14.48 13.61
CA HIS A 21 -21.14 14.71 12.16
C HIS A 21 -22.49 14.27 11.59
N SER A 22 -22.88 14.90 10.47
CA SER A 22 -24.04 14.46 9.68
C SER A 22 -23.79 13.10 9.01
N THR A 23 -24.88 12.44 8.63
CA THR A 23 -24.84 11.20 7.84
C THR A 23 -24.09 11.39 6.53
N ASP A 24 -24.35 12.47 5.80
CA ASP A 24 -23.70 12.77 4.52
C ASP A 24 -22.18 12.88 4.64
N HIS A 25 -21.69 13.57 5.67
CA HIS A 25 -20.26 13.64 5.96
C HIS A 25 -19.68 12.24 6.23
N THR A 26 -20.35 11.48 7.09
CA THR A 26 -19.89 10.14 7.50
C THR A 26 -19.86 9.16 6.32
N ASP A 27 -20.87 9.20 5.45
CA ASP A 27 -20.92 8.41 4.22
C ASP A 27 -19.85 8.82 3.22
N GLY A 28 -19.66 10.12 3.00
CA GLY A 28 -18.62 10.64 2.13
C GLY A 28 -17.22 10.24 2.60
N PHE A 29 -16.95 10.37 3.90
CA PHE A 29 -15.67 10.00 4.51
C PHE A 29 -15.37 8.50 4.30
N PHE A 30 -16.32 7.61 4.59
CA PHE A 30 -16.09 6.18 4.41
C PHE A 30 -15.99 5.78 2.94
N ALA A 31 -16.77 6.39 2.05
CA ALA A 31 -16.63 6.15 0.62
C ALA A 31 -15.24 6.58 0.10
N GLN A 32 -14.70 7.70 0.57
CA GLN A 32 -13.35 8.14 0.22
C GLN A 32 -12.29 7.19 0.79
N ALA A 33 -12.41 6.80 2.05
CA ALA A 33 -11.48 5.89 2.70
C ALA A 33 -11.44 4.52 2.00
N ASP A 34 -12.60 3.96 1.64
CA ASP A 34 -12.69 2.67 0.96
C ASP A 34 -12.08 2.73 -0.44
N LYS A 35 -12.28 3.83 -1.17
CA LYS A 35 -11.62 4.08 -2.46
C LYS A 35 -10.10 4.16 -2.32
N ALA A 36 -9.60 4.86 -1.30
CA ALA A 36 -8.16 4.98 -1.06
C ALA A 36 -7.53 3.63 -0.71
N VAL A 37 -8.16 2.84 0.18
CA VAL A 37 -7.68 1.49 0.52
C VAL A 37 -7.68 0.59 -0.72
N ASN A 38 -8.74 0.64 -1.54
CA ASN A 38 -8.79 -0.14 -2.78
C ASN A 38 -7.73 0.29 -3.79
N LEU A 39 -7.50 1.60 -3.94
CA LEU A 39 -6.44 2.13 -4.80
C LEU A 39 -5.07 1.61 -4.37
N TYR A 40 -4.74 1.64 -3.08
CA TYR A 40 -3.50 1.04 -2.57
C TYR A 40 -3.41 -0.46 -2.90
N ASN A 41 -4.47 -1.23 -2.61
CA ASN A 41 -4.47 -2.67 -2.77
C ASN A 41 -4.27 -3.09 -4.23
N GLU A 42 -5.06 -2.53 -5.15
CA GLU A 42 -5.07 -2.94 -6.56
C GLU A 42 -4.04 -2.20 -7.40
N GLY A 43 -3.79 -0.91 -7.12
CA GLY A 43 -2.93 -0.06 -7.93
C GLY A 43 -1.44 -0.13 -7.55
N TYR A 44 -1.10 -0.52 -6.31
CA TYR A 44 0.28 -0.47 -5.82
C TYR A 44 0.72 -1.80 -5.24
N TYR A 45 0.01 -2.32 -4.24
CA TYR A 45 0.42 -3.52 -3.52
C TYR A 45 0.42 -4.76 -4.42
N LYS A 46 -0.67 -4.99 -5.15
CA LYS A 46 -0.81 -6.17 -6.01
C LYS A 46 0.21 -6.19 -7.15
N PRO A 47 0.45 -5.11 -7.93
CA PRO A 47 1.53 -5.07 -8.91
C PRO A 47 2.91 -5.34 -8.31
N ALA A 48 3.24 -4.70 -7.19
CA ALA A 48 4.51 -4.88 -6.49
C ALA A 48 4.70 -6.34 -6.01
N LEU A 49 3.64 -6.95 -5.47
CA LEU A 49 3.66 -8.34 -5.02
C LEU A 49 3.82 -9.31 -6.20
N THR A 50 3.20 -9.03 -7.35
CA THR A 50 3.38 -9.84 -8.57
C THR A 50 4.85 -9.83 -9.01
N MET A 51 5.49 -8.66 -9.07
CA MET A 51 6.91 -8.54 -9.42
C MET A 51 7.80 -9.28 -8.41
N LEU A 52 7.54 -9.13 -7.11
CA LEU A 52 8.28 -9.84 -6.06
C LEU A 52 8.21 -11.36 -6.24
N ASN A 53 7.00 -11.89 -6.47
CA ASN A 53 6.81 -13.33 -6.63
C ASN A 53 7.50 -13.87 -7.88
N ASP A 54 7.45 -13.14 -8.99
CA ASP A 54 8.12 -13.54 -10.23
C ASP A 54 9.65 -13.55 -10.09
N LEU A 55 10.23 -12.50 -9.51
CA LEU A 55 11.68 -12.46 -9.22
C LEU A 55 12.08 -13.60 -8.28
N LYS A 56 11.26 -13.89 -7.27
CA LYS A 56 11.50 -15.00 -6.33
C LYS A 56 11.51 -16.35 -7.04
N GLU A 57 10.54 -16.60 -7.92
CA GLU A 57 10.45 -17.84 -8.69
C GLU A 57 11.68 -18.04 -9.60
N LYS A 58 12.21 -16.94 -10.15
CA LYS A 58 13.40 -16.93 -11.02
C LYS A 58 14.74 -16.92 -10.27
N GLY A 59 14.73 -16.87 -8.95
CA GLY A 59 15.97 -16.78 -8.16
C GLY A 59 16.70 -15.42 -8.31
N LEU A 60 15.97 -14.37 -8.69
CA LEU A 60 16.51 -13.02 -8.95
C LEU A 60 16.34 -12.08 -7.74
N LEU A 61 16.42 -12.65 -6.54
CA LEU A 61 16.39 -11.93 -5.27
C LEU A 61 17.60 -12.37 -4.44
N ARG A 62 18.25 -11.43 -3.75
CA ARG A 62 19.31 -11.77 -2.79
C ARG A 62 18.72 -12.48 -1.57
N ASP A 63 19.50 -13.37 -0.96
CA ASP A 63 19.08 -14.10 0.24
C ASP A 63 18.77 -13.19 1.42
N ASN A 64 19.53 -12.10 1.58
CA ASN A 64 19.25 -11.07 2.59
C ASN A 64 18.39 -9.96 1.98
N PRO A 65 17.11 -9.81 2.36
CA PRO A 65 16.23 -8.79 1.80
C PRO A 65 16.73 -7.36 2.01
N TRP A 66 17.52 -7.13 3.06
CA TRP A 66 18.01 -5.79 3.40
C TRP A 66 19.23 -5.36 2.60
N THR A 67 19.85 -6.27 1.85
CA THR A 67 20.88 -5.93 0.87
C THR A 67 20.34 -5.91 -0.56
N ASP A 68 19.09 -6.29 -0.78
CA ASP A 68 18.45 -6.32 -2.08
C ASP A 68 17.65 -5.02 -2.32
N PRO A 69 18.06 -4.16 -3.29
CA PRO A 69 17.37 -2.90 -3.56
C PRO A 69 15.87 -3.08 -3.84
N PHE A 70 15.48 -4.13 -4.58
CA PHE A 70 14.09 -4.43 -4.89
C PHE A 70 13.31 -4.77 -3.60
N GLN A 71 13.85 -5.63 -2.75
CA GLN A 71 13.15 -6.06 -1.54
C GLN A 71 13.06 -4.96 -0.49
N VAL A 72 14.11 -4.15 -0.34
CA VAL A 72 14.08 -2.95 0.52
C VAL A 72 12.98 -2.00 0.03
N LYS A 73 12.98 -1.68 -1.27
CA LYS A 73 11.99 -0.78 -1.86
C LYS A 73 10.57 -1.32 -1.75
N TYR A 74 10.38 -2.62 -1.95
CA TYR A 74 9.10 -3.30 -1.74
C TYR A 74 8.63 -3.14 -0.29
N TYR A 75 9.54 -3.30 0.69
CA TYR A 75 9.22 -3.14 2.10
C TYR A 75 8.70 -1.75 2.44
N PHE A 76 9.37 -0.70 1.94
CA PHE A 76 8.88 0.67 2.03
C PHE A 76 7.45 0.76 1.46
N LEU A 77 7.27 0.40 0.19
CA LEU A 77 5.98 0.47 -0.50
C LEU A 77 4.83 -0.13 0.31
N TRP A 78 4.95 -1.36 0.83
CA TRP A 78 3.83 -1.98 1.53
C TRP A 78 3.72 -1.59 3.01
N HIS A 79 4.84 -1.37 3.69
CA HIS A 79 4.85 -1.17 5.14
C HIS A 79 4.84 0.29 5.55
N HIS A 80 5.68 1.13 4.96
CA HIS A 80 5.88 2.50 5.42
C HIS A 80 4.93 3.45 4.67
N GLU A 81 5.11 3.65 3.38
CA GLU A 81 4.30 4.50 2.52
C GLU A 81 2.86 3.95 2.41
N GLY A 82 2.71 2.64 2.19
CA GLY A 82 1.42 1.97 2.06
C GLY A 82 0.56 2.01 3.33
N ARG A 83 1.20 2.02 4.50
CA ARG A 83 0.50 2.22 5.77
C ARG A 83 0.14 3.68 5.98
N ARG A 84 1.05 4.62 5.68
CA ARG A 84 0.81 6.06 5.80
C ARG A 84 -0.36 6.50 4.91
N ALA A 85 -0.40 6.07 3.64
CA ALA A 85 -1.49 6.35 2.72
C ALA A 85 -2.86 5.91 3.27
N ARG A 86 -2.97 4.64 3.69
CA ARG A 86 -4.24 4.06 4.19
C ARG A 86 -4.65 4.64 5.54
N MET A 87 -3.71 4.87 6.44
CA MET A 87 -3.99 5.48 7.74
C MET A 87 -4.38 6.95 7.57
N GLY A 88 -3.67 7.70 6.73
CA GLY A 88 -3.98 9.10 6.43
C GLY A 88 -5.39 9.26 5.89
N ALA A 89 -5.80 8.39 4.96
CA ALA A 89 -7.15 8.37 4.40
C ALA A 89 -8.24 8.00 5.42
N THR A 90 -7.91 7.20 6.45
CA THR A 90 -8.88 6.74 7.46
C THR A 90 -8.90 7.58 8.74
N HIS A 91 -7.96 8.52 8.91
CA HIS A 91 -7.84 9.37 10.10
C HIS A 91 -7.92 10.88 9.80
N GLY A 92 -8.34 11.25 8.58
CA GLY A 92 -8.49 12.66 8.22
C GLY A 92 -7.17 13.43 8.13
N ALA A 93 -6.07 12.75 7.76
CA ALA A 93 -4.77 13.36 7.58
C ALA A 93 -4.43 13.42 6.08
N PRO A 94 -4.88 14.47 5.36
CA PRO A 94 -4.74 14.55 3.89
C PRO A 94 -3.28 14.59 3.42
N ASP A 95 -2.39 15.19 4.21
CA ASP A 95 -0.94 15.24 3.94
C ASP A 95 -0.31 13.84 3.97
N TYR A 96 -0.68 13.03 4.98
CA TYR A 96 -0.26 11.64 5.09
C TYR A 96 -0.93 10.69 4.09
N ALA A 97 -2.15 11.02 3.66
CA ALA A 97 -2.79 10.30 2.57
C ALA A 97 -2.04 10.55 1.25
N HIS A 98 -1.64 11.80 1.00
CA HIS A 98 -1.09 12.24 -0.28
C HIS A 98 0.44 12.29 -0.30
N TRP A 99 1.05 13.36 0.21
CA TRP A 99 2.49 13.64 0.09
C TRP A 99 3.34 12.55 0.74
N HIS A 100 2.94 12.10 1.93
CA HIS A 100 3.64 11.06 2.69
C HIS A 100 3.04 9.65 2.48
N GLY A 101 2.25 9.48 1.41
CA GLY A 101 1.50 8.28 1.11
C GLY A 101 1.51 7.99 -0.39
N PHE A 102 0.40 8.29 -1.08
CA PHE A 102 0.25 7.96 -2.51
C PHE A 102 1.32 8.57 -3.43
N PHE A 103 1.86 9.74 -3.09
CA PHE A 103 2.93 10.37 -3.87
C PHE A 103 4.23 9.56 -3.81
N GLU A 104 4.61 9.07 -2.63
CA GLU A 104 5.79 8.23 -2.44
C GLU A 104 5.55 6.81 -2.98
N LEU A 105 4.36 6.24 -2.77
CA LEU A 105 3.96 4.95 -3.34
C LEU A 105 4.14 4.88 -4.86
N MET A 106 3.81 5.96 -5.57
CA MET A 106 3.98 6.04 -7.02
C MET A 106 5.45 5.98 -7.42
N GLN A 107 6.31 6.72 -6.69
CA GLN A 107 7.74 6.71 -6.95
C GLN A 107 8.33 5.33 -6.68
N ASP A 108 7.93 4.71 -5.57
CA ASP A 108 8.39 3.37 -5.21
C ASP A 108 7.98 2.34 -6.25
N LEU A 109 6.75 2.41 -6.77
CA LEU A 109 6.29 1.48 -7.80
C LEU A 109 7.12 1.58 -9.08
N TYR A 110 7.41 2.80 -9.55
CA TYR A 110 8.26 2.99 -10.74
C TYR A 110 9.70 2.53 -10.51
N GLU A 111 10.23 2.69 -9.29
CA GLU A 111 11.55 2.17 -8.94
C GLU A 111 11.58 0.63 -8.95
N LEU A 112 10.53 0.00 -8.42
CA LEU A 112 10.36 -1.46 -8.51
C LEU A 112 10.26 -1.94 -9.95
N GLU A 113 9.44 -1.30 -10.79
CA GLU A 113 9.30 -1.64 -12.21
C GLU A 113 10.64 -1.54 -12.95
N LYS A 114 11.44 -0.51 -12.65
CA LYS A 114 12.77 -0.33 -13.23
C LYS A 114 13.71 -1.47 -12.84
N ILE A 115 13.81 -1.80 -11.54
CA ILE A 115 14.68 -2.88 -11.06
C ILE A 115 14.20 -4.23 -11.61
N TYR A 116 12.90 -4.49 -11.53
CA TYR A 116 12.27 -5.68 -12.09
C TYR A 116 12.63 -5.87 -13.56
N LYS A 117 12.39 -4.84 -14.39
CA LYS A 117 12.70 -4.90 -15.82
C LYS A 117 14.18 -5.18 -16.05
N HIS A 118 15.08 -4.52 -15.33
CA HIS A 118 16.51 -4.77 -15.45
C HIS A 118 16.88 -6.22 -15.15
N ARG A 119 16.37 -6.79 -14.04
CA ARG A 119 16.66 -8.17 -13.65
C ARG A 119 16.05 -9.20 -14.60
N ILE A 120 14.85 -8.94 -15.12
CA ILE A 120 14.21 -9.81 -16.12
C ILE A 120 14.96 -9.80 -17.45
N ASP A 121 15.42 -8.62 -17.90
CA ASP A 121 16.13 -8.48 -19.17
C ASP A 121 17.56 -9.04 -19.10
N SER A 122 18.24 -8.89 -17.95
CA SER A 122 19.62 -9.37 -17.75
C SER A 122 19.72 -10.82 -17.27
N GLY A 123 18.73 -11.29 -16.51
CA GLY A 123 18.81 -12.56 -15.78
C GLY A 123 19.76 -12.52 -14.58
N GLU A 124 20.21 -11.34 -14.16
CA GLU A 124 21.18 -11.14 -13.09
C GLU A 124 20.63 -10.19 -12.02
N ILE A 125 21.18 -10.27 -10.80
CA ILE A 125 20.95 -9.29 -9.75
C ILE A 125 22.09 -8.27 -9.85
N GLU A 126 21.75 -6.98 -9.98
CA GLU A 126 22.73 -5.89 -10.02
C GLU A 126 23.64 -5.89 -8.77
N ASP A 127 24.88 -5.42 -8.91
CA ASP A 127 25.87 -5.31 -7.81
C ASP A 127 25.55 -4.21 -6.78
#